data_AF-A0A8D8K2T9-F1
#
_entry.id   AF-A0A8D8K2T9-F1
#
_cell.length_a   1.000
_cell.length_b   1.000
_cell.length_c   1.000
_cell.angle_alpha   90.00
_cell.angle_beta   90.00
_cell.angle_gamma   90.00
#
_symmetry.space_group_name_H-M   'P 1'
#
loop_
_entity.id
_entity.type
_entity.pdbx_description
1 polymer ?
#
loop_
_entity_poly.entity_id
_entity_poly.type
_entity_poly.pdbx_seq_one_letter_code
_entity_poly.pdbx_strand_id
1 'polypeptide(L)'
;MDAKRPEPVAAVINPAGSGNSSLLTNGFGTQFMTIAPPLLNCEDELIWLDLTNPAYHKPVYSSNEPKCAGKDAKNLIMQSFRHALSLQDQNDLLRELEKDPDLVYRVGLTPEKLPDLVEYNPLIAIEILLKLIHSPLITEYFSVLVSMEMSLHSMEVVNRLTTSVELPTEFVHLYISNCISSCEAIKDRYLQNRLVRLVCVFLQSLIRNHIIDTSELCIELEAFCVEFSRIREAAALYRLLKQLESDTSATANKLK
;
A
#
# COMPACT_ATOMS: atom_id res chain seq x y z
N MET A 1 -52.07 11.98 39.81
CA MET A 1 -52.54 13.34 39.45
C MET A 1 -52.04 13.59 38.05
N ASP A 2 -52.87 13.15 37.15
CA ASP A 2 -52.62 12.89 35.75
C ASP A 2 -52.64 14.15 34.90
N ALA A 3 -51.84 14.07 33.83
CA ALA A 3 -52.07 14.58 32.47
C ALA A 3 -52.76 15.95 32.28
N LYS A 4 -52.10 16.84 31.51
CA LYS A 4 -52.45 17.12 30.09
C LYS A 4 -51.57 18.28 29.56
N ARG A 5 -50.67 17.98 28.62
CA ARG A 5 -50.07 18.99 27.72
C ARG A 5 -50.85 18.92 26.39
N PRO A 6 -51.31 20.03 25.81
CA PRO A 6 -52.14 20.02 24.60
C PRO A 6 -51.30 19.83 23.33
N GLU A 7 -51.91 19.21 22.33
CA GLU A 7 -51.34 18.93 20.99
C GLU A 7 -51.06 20.20 20.17
N PRO A 8 -50.10 20.17 19.22
CA PRO A 8 -49.99 21.17 18.18
C PRO A 8 -50.84 20.77 16.95
N VAL A 9 -51.79 21.64 16.62
CA VAL A 9 -52.64 21.59 15.43
C VAL A 9 -51.77 21.73 14.17
N ALA A 10 -51.93 20.79 13.24
CA ALA A 10 -51.25 20.77 11.95
C ALA A 10 -51.54 22.05 11.14
N ALA A 11 -50.48 22.77 10.78
CA ALA A 11 -50.54 23.92 9.90
C ALA A 11 -50.68 23.45 8.44
N VAL A 12 -51.85 23.72 7.85
CA VAL A 12 -52.16 23.57 6.43
C VAL A 12 -51.45 24.68 5.66
N ILE A 13 -50.50 24.31 4.81
CA ILE A 13 -49.81 25.23 3.89
C ILE A 13 -50.53 25.16 2.54
N ASN A 14 -51.28 26.20 2.17
CA ASN A 14 -51.78 26.44 0.81
C ASN A 14 -50.96 27.57 0.17
N PRO A 15 -50.41 27.41 -1.04
CA PRO A 15 -49.82 28.52 -1.79
C PRO A 15 -50.88 29.14 -2.71
N ALA A 16 -51.16 30.43 -2.51
CA ALA A 16 -51.91 31.25 -3.45
C ALA A 16 -50.99 32.35 -4.00
N GLY A 17 -50.86 32.47 -5.32
CA GLY A 17 -50.18 33.61 -5.92
C GLY A 17 -49.64 33.45 -7.34
N SER A 18 -50.55 33.39 -8.32
CA SER A 18 -50.49 34.06 -9.64
C SER A 18 -49.23 33.95 -10.52
N GLY A 19 -49.38 33.29 -11.67
CA GLY A 19 -48.46 33.45 -12.81
C GLY A 19 -48.64 32.39 -13.91
N ASN A 20 -49.76 32.42 -14.63
CA ASN A 20 -49.97 31.59 -15.81
C ASN A 20 -49.04 31.98 -16.97
N SER A 21 -48.23 31.03 -17.42
CA SER A 21 -48.09 30.70 -18.86
C SER A 21 -47.80 29.20 -18.92
N SER A 22 -48.69 28.34 -19.40
CA SER A 22 -48.98 28.22 -20.83
C SER A 22 -50.19 27.29 -21.09
N LEU A 23 -50.86 27.54 -22.20
CA LEU A 23 -52.14 26.99 -22.67
C LEU A 23 -52.08 25.52 -23.17
N LEU A 24 -51.59 24.55 -22.38
CA LEU A 24 -51.54 23.14 -22.83
C LEU A 24 -51.92 22.07 -21.78
N THR A 25 -52.47 22.42 -20.63
CA THR A 25 -52.87 21.42 -19.60
C THR A 25 -54.38 21.20 -19.51
N ASN A 26 -55.09 21.22 -20.64
CA ASN A 26 -56.41 20.58 -20.76
C ASN A 26 -56.23 19.05 -20.91
N GLY A 27 -55.66 18.42 -19.89
CA GLY A 27 -55.64 16.96 -19.75
C GLY A 27 -56.32 16.62 -18.43
N PHE A 28 -57.39 15.83 -18.49
CA PHE A 28 -58.05 15.24 -17.32
C PHE A 28 -57.03 14.39 -16.53
N GLY A 29 -56.27 15.02 -15.64
CA GLY A 29 -55.40 14.32 -14.70
C GLY A 29 -56.27 13.78 -13.58
N THR A 30 -56.57 12.48 -13.59
CA THR A 30 -57.21 11.82 -12.46
C THR A 30 -56.35 12.08 -11.22
N GLN A 31 -56.84 12.88 -10.27
CA GLN A 31 -56.18 13.01 -8.96
C GLN A 31 -56.33 11.65 -8.26
N PHE A 32 -55.23 10.91 -8.17
CA PHE A 32 -55.16 9.70 -7.34
C PHE A 32 -55.20 10.13 -5.87
N MET A 33 -56.41 10.33 -5.35
CA MET A 33 -56.65 10.63 -3.96
C MET A 33 -56.66 9.31 -3.18
N THR A 34 -55.47 8.74 -2.96
CA THR A 34 -55.33 7.57 -2.09
C THR A 34 -55.37 8.05 -0.66
N ILE A 35 -56.46 7.72 0.05
CA ILE A 35 -56.48 7.79 1.51
C ILE A 35 -55.40 6.80 2.00
N ALA A 36 -54.51 7.23 2.90
CA ALA A 36 -53.53 6.32 3.47
C ALA A 36 -54.26 5.11 4.08
N PRO A 37 -53.85 3.87 3.77
CA PRO A 37 -54.54 2.69 4.24
C PRO A 37 -54.65 2.74 5.77
N PRO A 38 -55.80 2.35 6.36
CA PRO A 38 -55.96 2.35 7.79
C PRO A 38 -54.90 1.43 8.42
N LEU A 39 -54.17 1.96 9.41
CA LEU A 39 -53.20 1.18 10.15
C LEU A 39 -53.96 0.10 10.92
N LEU A 40 -53.64 -1.17 10.66
CA LEU A 40 -54.17 -2.28 11.43
C LEU A 40 -53.58 -2.18 12.85
N ASN A 41 -54.43 -2.11 13.87
CA ASN A 41 -53.97 -2.10 15.26
C ASN A 41 -53.62 -3.55 15.65
N CYS A 42 -52.33 -3.86 15.61
CA CYS A 42 -51.79 -5.21 15.79
C CYS A 42 -51.41 -5.47 17.26
N GLU A 43 -52.36 -5.36 18.19
CA GLU A 43 -52.04 -5.53 19.63
C GLU A 43 -51.62 -6.97 20.00
N ASP A 44 -51.98 -7.96 19.19
CA ASP A 44 -51.62 -9.38 19.37
C ASP A 44 -50.47 -9.84 18.44
N GLU A 45 -49.80 -8.93 17.72
CA GLU A 45 -48.73 -9.31 16.80
C GLU A 45 -47.40 -9.51 17.55
N LEU A 46 -46.72 -10.60 17.21
CA LEU A 46 -45.44 -10.94 17.83
C LEU A 46 -44.38 -9.94 17.35
N ILE A 47 -44.01 -8.98 18.20
CA ILE A 47 -42.97 -8.00 17.89
C ILE A 47 -41.63 -8.73 17.80
N TRP A 48 -41.17 -8.99 16.57
CA TRP A 48 -39.93 -9.72 16.30
C TRP A 48 -38.67 -8.94 16.72
N LEU A 49 -38.71 -7.60 16.67
CA LEU A 49 -37.61 -6.73 17.05
C LEU A 49 -38.13 -5.38 17.57
N ASP A 50 -38.18 -5.20 18.90
CA ASP A 50 -38.66 -3.96 19.53
C ASP A 50 -37.54 -2.91 19.68
N LEU A 51 -37.27 -2.13 18.64
CA LEU A 51 -36.22 -1.09 18.66
C LEU A 51 -36.45 0.02 19.70
N THR A 52 -37.63 0.11 20.32
CA THR A 52 -37.96 1.17 21.27
C THR A 52 -37.56 0.86 22.71
N ASN A 53 -37.45 -0.42 23.06
CA ASN A 53 -37.06 -0.84 24.41
C ASN A 53 -35.64 -1.42 24.45
N PRO A 54 -34.64 -0.64 24.92
CA PRO A 54 -33.25 -1.09 24.96
C PRO A 54 -33.00 -2.24 25.94
N ALA A 55 -33.94 -2.58 26.83
CA ALA A 55 -33.80 -3.72 27.74
C ALA A 55 -33.98 -5.09 27.05
N TYR A 56 -34.68 -5.14 25.91
CA TYR A 56 -34.90 -6.38 25.16
C TYR A 56 -33.79 -6.70 24.16
N HIS A 57 -32.87 -5.76 23.93
CA HIS A 57 -31.74 -5.94 23.02
C HIS A 57 -30.44 -5.97 23.79
N LYS A 58 -29.72 -7.09 23.67
CA LYS A 58 -28.31 -7.12 24.02
C LYS A 58 -27.52 -6.94 22.72
N PRO A 59 -26.72 -5.87 22.56
CA PRO A 59 -25.85 -5.76 21.39
C PRO A 59 -24.88 -6.95 21.38
N VAL A 60 -25.06 -7.84 20.41
CA VAL A 60 -24.21 -9.03 20.20
C VAL A 60 -22.92 -8.65 19.50
N TYR A 61 -23.00 -7.65 18.61
CA TYR A 61 -21.84 -6.93 18.10
C TYR A 61 -21.73 -5.61 18.86
N SER A 62 -20.85 -5.57 19.85
CA SER A 62 -20.31 -4.29 20.27
C SER A 62 -19.21 -3.94 19.26
N SER A 63 -19.20 -2.70 18.76
CA SER A 63 -17.97 -2.12 18.18
C SER A 63 -16.83 -2.06 19.22
N ASN A 64 -17.08 -2.51 20.45
CA ASN A 64 -16.13 -2.89 21.47
C ASN A 64 -16.14 -4.42 21.65
N GLU A 65 -15.70 -5.17 20.64
CA GLU A 65 -14.84 -6.33 20.87
C GLU A 65 -13.89 -6.01 22.04
N PRO A 66 -13.44 -6.97 22.86
CA PRO A 66 -12.37 -6.70 23.80
C PRO A 66 -11.21 -6.13 22.98
N LYS A 67 -11.03 -4.80 23.05
CA LYS A 67 -9.86 -4.13 22.52
C LYS A 67 -8.74 -4.77 23.30
N CYS A 68 -8.11 -5.77 22.69
CA CYS A 68 -6.77 -6.16 23.08
C CYS A 68 -6.04 -4.82 23.21
N ALA A 69 -5.38 -4.56 24.33
CA ALA A 69 -4.85 -3.24 24.66
C ALA A 69 -3.71 -2.77 23.72
N GLY A 70 -3.55 -3.40 22.56
CA GLY A 70 -2.77 -2.91 21.42
C GLY A 70 -3.66 -2.13 20.46
N LYS A 71 -3.13 -1.05 19.89
CA LYS A 71 -3.74 -0.38 18.73
C LYS A 71 -4.04 -1.45 17.68
N ASP A 72 -5.26 -1.50 17.15
CA ASP A 72 -5.62 -2.50 16.13
C ASP A 72 -4.56 -2.49 15.03
N ALA A 73 -4.00 -3.66 14.67
CA ALA A 73 -2.93 -3.76 13.68
C ALA A 73 -3.32 -3.09 12.34
N LYS A 74 -4.62 -3.10 11.99
CA LYS A 74 -5.17 -2.35 10.85
C LYS A 74 -4.99 -0.83 10.97
N ASN A 75 -5.21 -0.27 12.16
CA ASN A 75 -5.01 1.16 12.41
C ASN A 75 -3.52 1.52 12.35
N LEU A 76 -2.64 0.66 12.88
CA LEU A 76 -1.19 0.84 12.78
C LEU A 76 -0.72 0.83 11.34
N ILE A 77 -1.19 -0.11 10.52
CA ILE A 77 -0.82 -0.13 9.10
C ILE A 77 -1.38 1.10 8.38
N MET A 78 -2.62 1.51 8.66
CA MET A 78 -3.16 2.73 8.05
C MET A 78 -2.39 3.99 8.44
N GLN A 79 -1.83 4.04 9.66
CA GLN A 79 -0.94 5.10 10.12
C GLN A 79 0.43 5.04 9.45
N SER A 80 0.95 3.84 9.17
CA SER A 80 2.25 3.64 8.54
C SER A 80 2.39 4.23 7.13
N PHE A 81 1.27 4.46 6.43
CA PHE A 81 1.24 5.16 5.14
C PHE A 81 1.39 6.68 5.24
N ARG A 82 1.28 7.24 6.45
CA ARG A 82 1.23 8.70 6.64
C ARG A 82 2.42 9.26 7.39
N HIS A 83 3.03 8.45 8.26
CA HIS A 83 4.14 8.86 9.11
C HIS A 83 4.91 7.65 9.62
N ALA A 84 6.13 7.91 10.09
CA ALA A 84 6.95 6.92 10.78
C ALA A 84 6.28 6.51 12.09
N LEU A 85 6.02 5.21 12.25
CA LEU A 85 5.46 4.66 13.48
C LEU A 85 6.51 4.68 14.60
N SER A 86 6.05 4.74 15.85
CA SER A 86 6.95 4.59 17.00
C SER A 86 7.59 3.20 17.03
N LEU A 87 8.79 3.06 17.62
CA LEU A 87 9.45 1.76 17.71
C LEU A 87 8.58 0.69 18.40
N GLN A 88 7.78 1.09 19.38
CA GLN A 88 6.85 0.17 20.05
C GLN A 88 5.74 -0.27 19.10
N ASP A 89 5.12 0.66 18.38
CA ASP A 89 4.05 0.37 17.42
C ASP A 89 4.55 -0.48 16.24
N GLN A 90 5.78 -0.24 15.78
CA GLN A 90 6.41 -1.08 14.76
C GLN A 90 6.56 -2.53 15.25
N ASN A 91 7.13 -2.72 16.44
CA ASN A 91 7.31 -4.06 17.00
C ASN A 91 5.98 -4.78 17.27
N ASP A 92 4.97 -4.06 17.76
CA ASP A 92 3.65 -4.63 17.99
C ASP A 92 2.99 -5.03 16.65
N LEU A 93 3.10 -4.19 15.62
CA LEU A 93 2.60 -4.52 14.29
C LEU A 93 3.32 -5.73 13.67
N LEU A 94 4.65 -5.80 13.78
CA LEU A 94 5.44 -6.92 13.27
C LEU A 94 5.05 -8.24 13.94
N ARG A 95 4.86 -8.24 15.26
CA ARG A 95 4.38 -9.42 15.99
C ARG A 95 2.98 -9.87 15.55
N GLU A 96 2.09 -8.93 15.27
CA GLU A 96 0.75 -9.27 14.78
C GLU A 96 0.79 -9.80 13.34
N LEU A 97 1.67 -9.28 12.48
CA LEU A 97 1.92 -9.80 11.13
C LEU A 97 2.54 -11.21 11.14
N GLU A 98 3.37 -11.53 12.14
CA GLU A 98 3.88 -12.89 12.35
C GLU A 98 2.79 -13.87 12.78
N LYS A 99 1.87 -13.43 13.64
CA LYS A 99 0.74 -14.27 14.11
C LYS A 99 -0.31 -14.52 13.03
N ASP A 100 -0.61 -13.50 12.22
CA ASP A 100 -1.64 -13.54 11.19
C ASP A 100 -1.12 -12.94 9.87
N PRO A 101 -0.47 -13.76 9.03
CA PRO A 101 0.04 -13.32 7.72
C PRO A 101 -1.06 -12.86 6.76
N ASP A 102 -2.29 -13.38 6.92
CA ASP A 102 -3.42 -13.03 6.06
C ASP A 102 -3.92 -11.60 6.31
N LEU A 103 -3.48 -10.98 7.40
CA LEU A 103 -3.74 -9.57 7.68
C LEU A 103 -3.33 -8.69 6.49
N VAL A 104 -2.24 -9.04 5.80
CA VAL A 104 -1.73 -8.27 4.67
C VAL A 104 -2.74 -8.19 3.51
N TYR A 105 -3.51 -9.25 3.25
CA TYR A 105 -4.55 -9.24 2.20
C TYR A 105 -5.81 -8.46 2.61
N ARG A 106 -6.07 -8.37 3.92
CA ARG A 106 -7.20 -7.59 4.47
C ARG A 106 -6.87 -6.11 4.65
N VAL A 107 -5.59 -5.80 4.60
CA VAL A 107 -5.06 -4.45 4.62
C VAL A 107 -5.19 -3.91 3.21
N GLY A 108 -5.89 -2.78 3.05
CA GLY A 108 -6.03 -2.09 1.76
C GLY A 108 -4.74 -1.40 1.33
N LEU A 109 -3.61 -2.12 1.37
CA LEU A 109 -2.38 -1.73 0.71
C LEU A 109 -2.68 -1.78 -0.78
N THR A 110 -2.57 -0.63 -1.43
CA THR A 110 -2.60 -0.50 -2.88
C THR A 110 -1.17 -0.23 -3.34
N PRO A 111 -0.78 -0.65 -4.56
CA PRO A 111 0.56 -0.37 -5.09
C PRO A 111 0.92 1.12 -5.03
N GLU A 112 -0.05 2.02 -5.23
CA GLU A 112 0.12 3.47 -5.15
C GLU A 112 0.60 3.99 -3.79
N LYS A 113 0.29 3.29 -2.68
CA LYS A 113 0.70 3.70 -1.32
C LYS A 113 2.01 3.07 -0.87
N LEU A 114 2.58 2.19 -1.70
CA LEU A 114 3.84 1.53 -1.39
C LEU A 114 5.00 2.52 -1.25
N PRO A 115 5.15 3.56 -2.11
CA PRO A 115 6.23 4.54 -1.95
C PRO A 115 6.18 5.25 -0.59
N ASP A 116 4.99 5.70 -0.17
CA ASP A 116 4.80 6.34 1.13
C ASP A 116 5.20 5.41 2.29
N LEU A 117 4.80 4.13 2.20
CA LEU A 117 5.14 3.13 3.21
C LEU A 117 6.66 2.92 3.30
N VAL A 118 7.33 2.81 2.15
CA VAL A 118 8.78 2.63 2.07
C VAL A 118 9.51 3.85 2.62
N GLU A 119 9.02 5.06 2.33
CA GLU A 119 9.64 6.30 2.81
C GLU A 119 9.56 6.43 4.33
N TYR A 120 8.42 6.13 4.94
CA TYR A 120 8.22 6.31 6.38
C TYR A 120 8.63 5.10 7.22
N ASN A 121 8.43 3.88 6.72
CA ASN A 121 8.54 2.64 7.51
C ASN A 121 9.10 1.47 6.65
N PRO A 122 10.39 1.50 6.27
CA PRO A 122 10.99 0.51 5.36
C PRO A 122 10.96 -0.92 5.91
N LEU A 123 11.13 -1.12 7.22
CA LEU A 123 11.09 -2.45 7.84
C LEU A 123 9.72 -3.11 7.73
N ILE A 124 8.65 -2.33 7.91
CA ILE A 124 7.27 -2.83 7.76
C ILE A 124 6.99 -3.15 6.29
N ALA A 125 7.48 -2.31 5.36
CA ALA A 125 7.36 -2.58 3.93
C ALA A 125 8.02 -3.91 3.54
N ILE A 126 9.22 -4.20 4.06
CA ILE A 126 9.92 -5.47 3.82
C ILE A 126 9.06 -6.65 4.26
N GLU A 127 8.59 -6.65 5.50
CA GLU A 127 7.81 -7.78 6.04
C GLU A 127 6.50 -8.00 5.27
N ILE A 128 5.80 -6.91 4.94
CA ILE A 128 4.58 -6.98 4.13
C ILE A 128 4.86 -7.56 2.74
N LEU A 129 5.91 -7.09 2.06
CA LEU A 129 6.29 -7.57 0.73
C LEU A 129 6.74 -9.04 0.76
N LEU A 130 7.45 -9.47 1.81
CA LEU A 130 7.82 -10.87 2.00
C LEU A 130 6.60 -11.78 2.15
N LYS A 131 5.53 -11.34 2.83
CA LYS A 131 4.28 -12.12 2.90
C LYS A 131 3.51 -12.15 1.57
N LEU A 132 3.66 -11.12 0.74
CA LEU A 132 2.99 -11.01 -0.56
C LEU A 132 3.76 -11.68 -1.70
N ILE A 133 4.98 -12.17 -1.50
CA ILE A 133 5.86 -12.60 -2.60
C ILE A 133 5.30 -13.77 -3.42
N HIS A 134 4.50 -14.63 -2.80
CA HIS A 134 3.84 -15.76 -3.48
C HIS A 134 2.47 -15.40 -4.07
N SER A 135 2.00 -14.17 -3.85
CA SER A 135 0.73 -13.67 -4.38
C SER A 135 0.92 -13.21 -5.83
N PRO A 136 -0.06 -13.45 -6.73
CA PRO A 136 -0.02 -12.91 -8.08
C PRO A 136 -0.04 -11.37 -8.12
N LEU A 137 -0.44 -10.71 -7.04
CA LEU A 137 -0.45 -9.24 -6.95
C LEU A 137 0.95 -8.63 -6.84
N ILE A 138 1.98 -9.42 -6.49
CA ILE A 138 3.33 -8.90 -6.22
C ILE A 138 3.94 -8.16 -7.41
N THR A 139 3.57 -8.55 -8.64
CA THR A 139 4.11 -7.94 -9.87
C THR A 139 3.79 -6.46 -9.99
N GLU A 140 2.61 -6.04 -9.53
CA GLU A 140 2.24 -4.62 -9.50
C GLU A 140 3.09 -3.85 -8.48
N TYR A 141 3.32 -4.43 -7.30
CA TYR A 141 4.20 -3.82 -6.30
C TYR A 141 5.64 -3.71 -6.80
N PHE A 142 6.15 -4.73 -7.48
CA PHE A 142 7.46 -4.69 -8.12
C PHE A 142 7.56 -3.58 -9.18
N SER A 143 6.52 -3.40 -10.00
CA SER A 143 6.50 -2.29 -10.98
C SER A 143 6.61 -0.92 -10.30
N VAL A 144 5.91 -0.73 -9.18
CA VAL A 144 5.99 0.51 -8.39
C VAL A 144 7.37 0.66 -7.73
N LEU A 145 7.93 -0.42 -7.18
CA LEU A 145 9.27 -0.44 -6.60
C LEU A 145 10.37 -0.09 -7.62
N VAL A 146 10.19 -0.42 -8.89
CA VAL A 146 11.12 0.03 -9.94
C VAL A 146 10.92 1.50 -10.25
N SER A 147 9.67 1.98 -10.29
CA SER A 147 9.35 3.36 -10.68
C SER A 147 9.61 4.41 -9.62
N MET A 148 9.80 4.02 -8.35
CA MET A 148 10.04 4.95 -7.25
C MET A 148 11.40 5.65 -7.37
N GLU A 149 11.51 6.85 -6.80
CA GLU A 149 12.78 7.56 -6.76
C GLU A 149 13.82 6.80 -5.94
N MET A 150 15.05 6.76 -6.46
CA MET A 150 16.16 6.08 -5.80
C MET A 150 16.49 6.76 -4.47
N SER A 151 16.30 6.02 -3.37
CA SER A 151 16.49 6.48 -1.99
C SER A 151 17.16 5.41 -1.14
N LEU A 152 17.64 5.78 0.06
CA LEU A 152 18.21 4.81 0.99
C LEU A 152 17.16 3.76 1.39
N HIS A 153 15.95 4.21 1.72
CA HIS A 153 14.88 3.32 2.17
C HIS A 153 14.46 2.34 1.07
N SER A 154 14.27 2.81 -0.18
CA SER A 154 13.93 1.94 -1.31
C SER A 154 15.00 0.89 -1.58
N MET A 155 16.27 1.29 -1.60
CA MET A 155 17.39 0.35 -1.77
C MET A 155 17.52 -0.64 -0.61
N GLU A 156 17.26 -0.21 0.63
CA GLU A 156 17.26 -1.12 1.78
C GLU A 156 16.20 -2.21 1.61
N VAL A 157 14.98 -1.83 1.21
CA VAL A 157 13.90 -2.79 0.94
C VAL A 157 14.31 -3.79 -0.13
N VAL A 158 14.77 -3.32 -1.29
CA VAL A 158 15.18 -4.22 -2.38
C VAL A 158 16.35 -5.12 -1.98
N ASN A 159 17.37 -4.57 -1.31
CA ASN A 159 18.51 -5.36 -0.84
C ASN A 159 18.08 -6.47 0.14
N ARG A 160 17.16 -6.16 1.06
CA ARG A 160 16.62 -7.14 2.01
C ARG A 160 15.78 -8.21 1.34
N LEU A 161 14.91 -7.83 0.41
CA LEU A 161 14.08 -8.78 -0.34
C LEU A 161 14.96 -9.77 -1.12
N THR A 162 15.96 -9.25 -1.82
CA THR A 162 16.84 -10.06 -2.67
C THR A 162 17.73 -11.02 -1.87
N THR A 163 18.03 -10.71 -0.60
CA THR A 163 18.74 -11.64 0.31
C THR A 163 17.82 -12.66 0.98
N SER A 164 16.52 -12.40 1.03
CA SER A 164 15.56 -13.23 1.77
C SER A 164 14.82 -14.22 0.87
N VAL A 165 14.59 -13.85 -0.39
CA VAL A 165 13.83 -14.64 -1.38
C VAL A 165 14.49 -14.51 -2.75
N GLU A 166 14.41 -15.57 -3.55
CA GLU A 166 14.80 -15.55 -4.95
C GLU A 166 13.79 -14.70 -5.75
N LEU A 167 14.22 -13.49 -6.12
CA LEU A 167 13.42 -12.58 -6.95
C LEU A 167 13.59 -12.93 -8.44
N PRO A 168 12.57 -12.69 -9.28
CA PRO A 168 12.71 -12.82 -10.73
C PRO A 168 13.87 -11.95 -11.24
N THR A 169 14.72 -12.51 -12.10
CA THR A 169 15.89 -11.80 -12.62
C THR A 169 15.46 -10.58 -13.42
N GLU A 170 14.35 -10.65 -14.16
CA GLU A 170 13.80 -9.53 -14.93
C GLU A 170 13.51 -8.31 -14.07
N PHE A 171 13.00 -8.51 -12.85
CA PHE A 171 12.78 -7.43 -11.89
C PHE A 171 14.10 -6.80 -11.45
N VAL A 172 15.09 -7.62 -11.11
CA VAL A 172 16.41 -7.15 -10.65
C VAL A 172 17.12 -6.39 -11.76
N HIS A 173 17.14 -6.90 -13.00
CA HIS A 173 17.72 -6.24 -14.16
C HIS A 173 17.05 -4.89 -14.42
N LEU A 174 15.71 -4.84 -14.43
CA LEU A 174 14.98 -3.59 -14.66
C LEU A 174 15.25 -2.56 -13.55
N TYR A 175 15.33 -3.01 -12.30
CA TYR A 175 15.69 -2.14 -11.18
C TYR A 175 17.09 -1.57 -11.35
N ILE A 176 18.07 -2.39 -11.74
CA ILE A 176 19.46 -1.95 -11.98
C ILE A 176 19.53 -0.93 -13.12
N SER A 177 18.90 -1.19 -14.27
CA SER A 177 18.90 -0.24 -15.38
C SER A 177 18.21 1.08 -15.00
N ASN A 178 17.16 1.04 -14.16
CA ASN A 178 16.56 2.26 -13.62
C ASN A 178 17.51 3.00 -12.67
N CYS A 179 18.28 2.28 -11.84
CA CYS A 179 19.31 2.89 -10.97
C CYS A 179 20.35 3.65 -11.80
N ILE A 180 20.87 3.03 -12.86
CA ILE A 180 21.90 3.59 -13.74
C ILE A 180 21.36 4.83 -14.45
N SER A 181 20.20 4.70 -15.09
CA SER A 181 19.52 5.81 -15.79
C SER A 181 19.23 6.98 -14.84
N SER A 182 18.81 6.69 -13.61
CA SER A 182 18.57 7.71 -12.59
C SER A 182 19.85 8.42 -12.16
N CYS A 183 20.97 7.69 -12.03
CA CYS A 183 22.27 8.29 -11.73
C CYS A 183 22.74 9.25 -12.85
N GLU A 184 22.50 8.92 -14.12
CA GLU A 184 22.85 9.75 -15.27
C GLU A 184 21.96 11.00 -15.39
N ALA A 185 20.67 10.88 -15.05
CA ALA A 185 19.71 11.98 -15.16
C ALA A 185 19.91 13.10 -14.11
N ILE A 186 20.53 12.80 -12.96
CA ILE A 186 20.75 13.78 -11.89
C ILE A 186 21.80 14.82 -12.31
N LYS A 187 21.38 16.09 -12.36
CA LYS A 187 22.25 17.22 -12.75
C LYS A 187 23.17 17.69 -11.63
N ASP A 188 22.76 17.54 -10.37
CA ASP A 188 23.58 17.94 -9.23
C ASP A 188 24.70 16.92 -8.99
N ARG A 189 25.93 17.33 -9.31
CA ARG A 189 27.16 16.54 -9.11
C ARG A 189 27.31 16.01 -7.68
N TYR A 190 26.90 16.77 -6.67
CA TYR A 190 27.06 16.37 -5.28
C TYR A 190 26.11 15.22 -4.92
N LEU A 191 24.82 15.38 -5.26
CA LEU A 191 23.80 14.35 -5.05
C LEU A 191 24.08 13.12 -5.91
N GLN A 192 24.48 13.31 -7.17
CA GLN A 192 24.89 12.24 -8.07
C GLN A 192 26.03 11.41 -7.47
N ASN A 193 27.11 12.05 -6.99
CA ASN A 193 28.21 11.33 -6.35
C ASN A 193 27.74 10.51 -5.12
N ARG A 194 26.81 11.04 -4.33
CA ARG A 194 26.24 10.30 -3.19
C ARG A 194 25.42 9.10 -3.63
N LEU A 195 24.56 9.28 -4.64
CA LEU A 195 23.71 8.21 -5.15
C LEU A 195 24.54 7.11 -5.81
N VAL A 196 25.52 7.48 -6.65
CA VAL A 196 26.41 6.51 -7.30
C VAL A 196 27.16 5.66 -6.27
N ARG A 197 27.61 6.25 -5.15
CA ARG A 197 28.20 5.46 -4.06
C ARG A 197 27.24 4.44 -3.48
N LEU A 198 25.99 4.85 -3.24
CA LEU A 198 24.95 3.97 -2.70
C LEU A 198 24.63 2.83 -3.67
N VAL A 199 24.44 3.14 -4.95
CA VAL A 199 24.22 2.16 -6.02
C VAL A 199 25.41 1.20 -6.15
N CYS A 200 26.65 1.69 -6.09
CA CYS A 200 27.83 0.84 -6.16
C CYS A 200 27.89 -0.18 -5.00
N VAL A 201 27.59 0.25 -3.78
CA VAL A 201 27.55 -0.65 -2.61
C VAL A 201 26.43 -1.67 -2.75
N PHE A 202 25.26 -1.24 -3.24
CA PHE A 202 24.13 -2.13 -3.51
C PHE A 202 24.47 -3.19 -4.58
N LEU A 203 25.06 -2.78 -5.72
CA LEU A 203 25.51 -3.70 -6.77
C LEU A 203 26.58 -4.68 -6.26
N GLN A 204 27.53 -4.22 -5.45
CA GLN A 204 28.51 -5.09 -4.80
C GLN A 204 27.85 -6.13 -3.88
N SER A 205 26.76 -5.78 -3.19
CA SER A 205 25.95 -6.70 -2.37
C SER A 205 25.31 -7.78 -3.25
N LEU A 206 24.66 -7.38 -4.35
CA LEU A 206 24.00 -8.31 -5.27
C LEU A 206 24.97 -9.29 -5.92
N ILE A 207 26.14 -8.80 -6.35
CA ILE A 207 27.19 -9.63 -6.95
C ILE A 207 27.76 -10.63 -5.94
N ARG A 208 28.03 -10.18 -4.70
CA ARG A 208 28.61 -11.04 -3.66
C ARG A 208 27.67 -12.17 -3.24
N ASN A 209 26.36 -11.91 -3.26
CA ASN A 209 25.35 -12.90 -2.92
C ASN A 209 24.97 -13.80 -4.12
N HIS A 210 25.65 -13.69 -5.27
CA HIS A 210 25.38 -14.45 -6.49
C HIS A 210 23.93 -14.36 -7.00
N ILE A 211 23.29 -13.21 -6.78
CA ILE A 211 21.91 -12.97 -7.23
C ILE A 211 21.88 -12.67 -8.74
N ILE A 212 22.90 -11.97 -9.23
CA ILE A 212 23.02 -11.54 -10.63
C ILE A 212 23.98 -12.48 -11.34
N ASP A 213 23.58 -13.01 -12.50
CA ASP A 213 24.52 -13.58 -13.44
C ASP A 213 25.29 -12.46 -14.13
N THR A 214 26.59 -12.35 -13.86
CA THR A 214 27.43 -11.26 -14.36
C THR A 214 27.50 -11.24 -15.89
N SER A 215 27.24 -12.36 -16.55
CA SER A 215 27.32 -12.46 -18.02
C SER A 215 26.36 -11.54 -18.77
N GLU A 216 25.15 -11.30 -18.24
CA GLU A 216 24.12 -10.53 -18.93
C GLU A 216 24.21 -9.02 -18.68
N LEU A 217 24.70 -8.60 -17.51
CA LEU A 217 24.80 -7.19 -17.13
C LEU A 217 26.21 -6.60 -17.20
N CYS A 218 27.24 -7.40 -17.51
CA CYS A 218 28.64 -6.94 -17.48
C CYS A 218 28.86 -5.67 -18.31
N ILE A 219 28.30 -5.58 -19.52
CA ILE A 219 28.55 -4.43 -20.40
C ILE A 219 27.96 -3.12 -19.83
N GLU A 220 26.72 -3.17 -19.33
CA GLU A 220 26.05 -2.00 -18.76
C GLU A 220 26.72 -1.56 -17.46
N LEU A 221 27.07 -2.51 -16.59
CA LEU A 221 27.77 -2.25 -15.34
C LEU A 221 29.20 -1.73 -15.54
N GLU A 222 29.93 -2.26 -16.52
CA GLU A 222 31.26 -1.77 -16.88
C GLU A 222 31.21 -0.36 -17.43
N ALA A 223 30.27 -0.07 -18.34
CA ALA A 223 30.07 1.26 -18.89
C ALA A 223 29.81 2.28 -17.77
N PHE A 224 28.89 1.95 -16.85
CA PHE A 224 28.59 2.76 -15.67
C PHE A 224 29.83 2.98 -14.78
N CYS A 225 30.59 1.92 -14.49
CA CYS A 225 31.79 2.04 -13.66
C CYS A 225 32.88 2.91 -14.30
N VAL A 226 33.01 2.87 -15.63
CA VAL A 226 33.99 3.69 -16.38
C VAL A 226 33.56 5.16 -16.37
N GLU A 227 32.28 5.44 -16.60
CA GLU A 227 31.73 6.80 -16.56
C GLU A 227 31.96 7.46 -15.20
N PHE A 228 31.67 6.73 -14.12
CA PHE A 228 31.82 7.21 -12.75
C PHE A 228 33.15 6.85 -12.09
N SER A 229 34.18 6.53 -12.89
CA SER A 229 35.51 6.06 -12.43
C SER A 229 36.23 6.97 -11.43
N ARG A 230 35.86 8.25 -11.35
CA ARG A 230 36.38 9.19 -10.34
C ARG A 230 35.94 8.84 -8.92
N ILE A 231 34.86 8.08 -8.76
CA ILE A 231 34.31 7.63 -7.49
C ILE A 231 34.99 6.33 -7.09
N ARG A 232 35.47 6.25 -5.85
CA ARG A 232 36.26 5.11 -5.35
C ARG A 232 35.45 3.81 -5.38
N GLU A 233 34.17 3.91 -5.05
CA GLU A 233 33.21 2.81 -4.99
C GLU A 233 32.95 2.21 -6.38
N ALA A 234 32.86 3.05 -7.43
CA ALA A 234 32.74 2.60 -8.81
C ALA A 234 34.02 1.89 -9.30
N ALA A 235 35.19 2.46 -8.99
CA ALA A 235 36.46 1.82 -9.31
C ALA A 235 36.64 0.47 -8.58
N ALA A 236 36.13 0.34 -7.35
CA ALA A 236 36.14 -0.91 -6.60
C ALA A 236 35.18 -1.94 -7.20
N LEU A 237 33.98 -1.52 -7.60
CA LEU A 237 33.00 -2.37 -8.29
C LEU A 237 33.56 -2.91 -9.62
N TYR A 238 34.21 -2.08 -10.43
CA TYR A 238 34.84 -2.50 -11.68
C TYR A 238 35.90 -3.59 -11.48
N ARG A 239 36.74 -3.44 -10.44
CA ARG A 239 37.76 -4.45 -10.09
C ARG A 239 37.11 -5.77 -9.66
N LEU A 240 36.02 -5.71 -8.91
CA LEU A 240 35.27 -6.90 -8.50
C LEU A 240 34.70 -7.64 -9.72
N LEU A 241 34.11 -6.91 -10.68
CA LEU A 241 33.60 -7.48 -11.92
C LEU A 241 34.71 -8.18 -12.72
N LYS A 242 35.85 -7.50 -12.94
CA LYS A 242 37.00 -8.09 -13.66
C LYS A 242 37.57 -9.33 -12.97
N GLN A 243 37.58 -9.37 -11.63
CA GLN A 243 38.03 -10.54 -10.89
C GLN A 243 37.12 -11.75 -11.15
N LEU A 244 35.80 -11.55 -11.12
CA LEU A 244 34.82 -12.63 -11.38
C LEU A 244 34.89 -13.15 -12.82
N GLU A 245 35.11 -12.28 -13.81
CA GLU A 245 35.37 -12.70 -15.19
C GLU A 245 36.63 -13.56 -15.32
N SER A 246 37.69 -13.18 -14.60
CA SER A 246 38.96 -13.93 -14.61
C SER A 246 38.84 -15.30 -13.93
N ASP A 247 38.06 -15.39 -12.84
CA ASP A 247 37.81 -16.66 -12.13
C ASP A 247 36.92 -17.61 -12.96
N THR A 248 35.93 -17.05 -13.67
CA THR A 248 35.05 -17.82 -14.56
C THR A 248 35.84 -18.41 -15.74
N SER A 249 36.71 -17.60 -16.36
CA SER A 249 37.56 -18.06 -17.47
C SER A 249 38.66 -19.05 -17.03
N ALA A 250 39.19 -18.91 -15.81
CA ALA A 250 40.16 -19.86 -15.25
C ALA A 250 39.52 -21.23 -14.94
N THR A 251 38.25 -21.25 -14.51
CA THR A 251 37.53 -22.49 -14.19
C THR A 251 37.13 -23.25 -15.45
N ALA A 252 36.75 -22.54 -16.53
CA ALA A 252 36.49 -23.15 -17.83
C ALA A 252 37.72 -23.83 -18.46
N ASN A 253 38.93 -23.31 -18.19
CA ASN A 253 40.18 -23.91 -18.69
C ASN A 253 40.65 -25.12 -17.87
N LYS A 254 40.10 -25.36 -16.67
CA LYS A 254 40.43 -26.52 -15.82
C LYS A 254 39.56 -27.76 -16.11
N LEU A 255 38.46 -27.61 -16.85
CA LEU A 255 37.56 -28.69 -17.26
C LEU A 255 37.82 -29.21 -18.68
N LYS A 256 38.85 -28.71 -19.37
CA LYS A 256 39.39 -29.24 -20.62
C LYS A 256 40.72 -29.96 -20.35
#